data_AF-A0A9R0NW58-F1
#
_entry.id   AF-A0A9R0NW58-F1
#
_cell.length_a   1.000
_cell.length_b   1.000
_cell.length_c   1.000
_cell.angle_alpha   90.00
_cell.angle_beta   90.00
_cell.angle_gamma   90.00
#
_symmetry.space_group_name_H-M   'P 1'
#
loop_
_entity.id
_entity.type
_entity.pdbx_description
1 polymer ?
#
loop_
_entity_poly.entity_id
_entity_poly.type
_entity_poly.pdbx_seq_one_letter_code
_entity_poly.pdbx_strand_id
1 'polypeptide(L)'
;MSESPNYPQSSASTGPAPAPPRPGTVEGAFWAFIVAPVVGLIGSLLIFGNRDKIATTMRDSNRQRGGNLTDAQIDQTVNVTIITAVVIAVIIAGLYLLFAFKLRAGRNWARIVLTVLAALQLLSVLIGQSTIGGYLAVLAAVVGVVLSFTGPSNAYFAAAKVQR
;
A
#
# COMPACT_ATOMS: atom_id res chain seq x y z
N MET A 1 16.64 -67.50 24.87
CA MET A 1 17.07 -66.50 23.88
C MET A 1 15.82 -65.76 23.43
N SER A 2 15.61 -64.55 23.95
CA SER A 2 14.43 -63.72 23.66
C SER A 2 14.75 -62.80 22.49
N GLU A 3 14.29 -63.16 21.29
CA GLU A 3 14.40 -62.31 20.10
C GLU A 3 13.48 -61.10 20.27
N SER A 4 14.08 -59.91 20.29
CA SER A 4 13.36 -58.64 20.34
C SER A 4 12.99 -58.22 18.91
N PRO A 5 11.73 -57.86 18.61
CA PRO A 5 11.34 -57.40 17.28
C PRO A 5 12.11 -56.14 16.87
N ASN A 6 12.89 -56.24 15.79
CA ASN A 6 13.61 -55.13 15.18
C ASN A 6 12.62 -54.30 14.36
N TYR A 7 12.21 -53.14 14.88
CA TYR A 7 11.40 -52.19 14.13
C TYR A 7 12.31 -51.33 13.24
N PRO A 8 11.97 -51.15 11.96
CA PRO A 8 12.73 -50.28 11.08
C PRO A 8 12.65 -48.84 11.58
N GLN A 9 13.78 -48.33 12.07
CA GLN A 9 13.99 -46.90 12.31
C GLN A 9 13.92 -46.18 10.96
N SER A 10 12.75 -45.65 10.64
CA SER A 10 12.61 -44.61 9.64
C SER A 10 13.40 -43.41 10.16
N SER A 11 14.60 -43.21 9.60
CA SER A 11 15.42 -42.02 9.82
C SER A 11 14.65 -40.83 9.27
N ALA A 12 13.78 -40.23 10.09
CA ALA A 12 13.18 -38.95 9.83
C ALA A 12 14.31 -37.93 9.75
N SER A 13 14.65 -37.53 8.53
CA SER A 13 15.57 -36.44 8.23
C SER A 13 15.09 -35.18 8.96
N THR A 14 15.64 -34.93 10.16
CA THR A 14 15.27 -33.78 11.01
C THR A 14 16.10 -32.55 10.63
N GLY A 15 16.23 -32.31 9.33
CA GLY A 15 16.79 -31.07 8.80
C GLY A 15 15.67 -30.07 8.56
N PRO A 16 15.84 -28.77 8.85
CA PRO A 16 14.86 -27.76 8.46
C PRO A 16 14.61 -27.88 6.95
N ALA A 17 13.37 -28.18 6.55
CA ALA A 17 13.00 -28.25 5.15
C ALA A 17 13.39 -26.92 4.46
N PRO A 18 14.07 -26.94 3.30
CA PRO A 18 14.42 -25.72 2.58
C PRO A 18 13.16 -24.87 2.37
N ALA A 19 13.24 -23.58 2.70
CA ALA A 19 12.11 -22.67 2.48
C ALA A 19 11.67 -22.76 1.00
N PRO A 20 10.37 -23.01 0.72
CA PRO A 20 9.91 -23.18 -0.65
C PRO A 20 10.29 -21.94 -1.49
N PRO A 21 10.70 -22.13 -2.76
CA PRO A 21 11.11 -21.04 -3.62
C PRO A 21 9.98 -19.99 -3.70
N ARG A 22 10.35 -18.72 -3.52
CA ARG A 22 9.40 -17.60 -3.42
C ARG A 22 8.57 -17.53 -4.70
N PRO A 23 7.24 -17.65 -4.64
CA PRO A 23 6.40 -17.62 -5.83
C PRO A 23 6.36 -16.21 -6.42
N GLY A 24 6.42 -16.12 -7.76
CA GLY A 24 6.44 -14.85 -8.49
C GLY A 24 5.26 -13.92 -8.21
N THR A 25 4.15 -14.45 -7.69
CA THR A 25 2.98 -13.67 -7.24
C THR A 25 3.28 -12.78 -6.03
N VAL A 26 4.19 -13.20 -5.13
CA VAL A 26 4.61 -12.39 -3.97
C VAL A 26 5.54 -11.26 -4.41
N GLU A 27 6.44 -11.54 -5.36
CA GLU A 27 7.32 -10.54 -5.95
C GLU A 27 6.51 -9.51 -6.77
N GLY A 28 5.51 -9.96 -7.53
CA GLY A 28 4.58 -9.08 -8.25
C GLY A 28 3.74 -8.21 -7.33
N ALA A 29 3.20 -8.77 -6.23
CA ALA A 29 2.47 -7.99 -5.23
C ALA A 29 3.37 -6.97 -4.52
N PHE A 30 4.62 -7.34 -4.21
CA PHE A 30 5.60 -6.42 -3.64
C PHE A 30 5.85 -5.22 -4.56
N TRP A 31 6.09 -5.44 -5.84
CA TRP A 31 6.28 -4.35 -6.80
C TRP A 31 5.01 -3.51 -7.00
N ALA A 32 3.83 -4.13 -7.04
CA ALA A 32 2.56 -3.39 -7.11
C ALA A 32 2.37 -2.44 -5.91
N PHE A 33 2.70 -2.90 -4.70
CA PHE A 33 2.62 -2.08 -3.49
C PHE A 33 3.71 -1.02 -3.37
N ILE A 34 4.81 -1.12 -4.13
CA ILE A 34 5.80 -0.05 -4.28
C ILE A 34 5.34 0.96 -5.33
N VAL A 35 4.82 0.51 -6.46
CA VAL A 35 4.40 1.37 -7.56
C VAL A 35 3.22 2.25 -7.14
N ALA A 36 2.27 1.73 -6.37
CA ALA A 36 1.09 2.48 -5.91
C ALA A 36 1.44 3.82 -5.19
N PRO A 37 2.27 3.83 -4.13
CA PRO A 37 2.67 5.07 -3.47
C PRO A 37 3.61 5.92 -4.34
N VAL A 38 4.46 5.33 -5.19
CA VAL A 38 5.34 6.10 -6.10
C VAL A 38 4.51 6.92 -7.09
N VAL A 39 3.49 6.34 -7.70
CA VAL A 39 2.56 7.05 -8.60
C VAL A 39 1.80 8.13 -7.84
N GLY A 40 1.35 7.85 -6.62
CA GLY A 40 0.70 8.84 -5.76
C GLY A 40 1.61 10.04 -5.46
N LEU A 41 2.87 9.80 -5.11
CA LEU A 41 3.86 10.84 -4.82
C LEU A 41 4.19 11.70 -6.05
N ILE A 42 4.32 11.09 -7.23
CA ILE A 42 4.50 11.82 -8.49
C ILE A 42 3.27 12.72 -8.75
N GLY A 43 2.06 12.20 -8.55
CA GLY A 43 0.83 12.97 -8.64
C GLY A 43 0.82 14.17 -7.67
N SER A 44 1.24 13.99 -6.42
CA SER A 44 1.36 15.07 -5.44
C SER A 44 2.39 16.13 -5.87
N LEU A 45 3.50 15.73 -6.48
CA LEU A 45 4.52 16.66 -6.97
C LEU A 45 4.02 17.52 -8.13
N LEU A 46 3.20 16.95 -9.02
CA LEU A 46 2.55 17.69 -10.10
C LEU A 46 1.54 18.72 -9.58
N ILE A 47 0.82 18.40 -8.50
CA ILE A 47 -0.08 19.35 -7.82
C ILE A 47 0.73 20.50 -7.23
N PHE A 48 1.86 20.19 -6.57
CA PHE A 48 2.78 21.20 -6.03
C PHE A 48 3.28 22.17 -7.11
N GLY A 49 3.70 21.64 -8.27
CA GLY A 49 4.13 22.46 -9.41
C GLY A 49 3.03 23.31 -10.04
N ASN A 50 1.75 23.02 -9.75
CA ASN A 50 0.60 23.77 -10.24
C ASN A 50 -0.07 24.64 -9.15
N ARG A 51 0.63 24.91 -8.03
CA ARG A 51 0.13 25.72 -6.90
C ARG A 51 -0.54 27.03 -7.34
N ASP A 52 0.08 27.79 -8.23
CA ASP A 52 -0.45 29.10 -8.66
C ASP A 52 -1.77 28.98 -9.43
N LYS A 53 -1.94 27.91 -10.22
CA LYS A 53 -3.20 27.62 -10.91
C LYS A 53 -4.31 27.24 -9.93
N ILE A 54 -3.97 26.52 -8.86
CA ILE A 54 -4.90 26.15 -7.80
C ILE A 54 -5.34 27.39 -7.03
N ALA A 55 -4.40 28.26 -6.65
CA ALA A 55 -4.70 29.53 -5.99
C ALA A 55 -5.57 30.43 -6.85
N THR A 56 -5.29 30.54 -8.15
CA THR A 56 -6.10 31.33 -9.09
C THR A 56 -7.53 30.78 -9.20
N THR A 57 -7.69 29.48 -9.39
CA THR A 57 -9.01 28.82 -9.43
C THR A 57 -9.80 29.03 -8.13
N MET A 58 -9.14 28.96 -6.97
CA MET A 58 -9.78 29.22 -5.68
C MET A 58 -10.20 30.68 -5.51
N ARG A 59 -9.39 31.64 -5.97
CA ARG A 59 -9.76 33.06 -5.99
C ARG A 59 -10.98 33.31 -6.87
N ASP A 60 -11.01 32.73 -8.06
CA ASP A 60 -12.15 32.89 -8.97
C ASP A 60 -13.42 32.26 -8.40
N SER A 61 -13.31 31.08 -7.78
CA SER A 61 -14.42 30.42 -7.09
C SER A 61 -14.92 31.22 -5.89
N ASN A 62 -14.01 31.83 -5.11
CA ASN A 62 -14.34 32.68 -3.98
C ASN A 62 -15.11 33.93 -4.46
N ARG A 63 -14.65 34.59 -5.53
CA ARG A 63 -15.36 35.75 -6.12
C ARG A 63 -16.74 35.38 -6.66
N GLN A 64 -16.85 34.27 -7.38
CA GLN A 64 -18.14 33.80 -7.95
C GLN A 64 -19.19 33.49 -6.88
N ARG A 65 -18.76 33.02 -5.71
CA ARG A 65 -19.65 32.68 -4.59
C ARG A 65 -19.91 33.85 -3.64
N GLY A 66 -19.45 35.07 -3.96
CA GLY A 66 -19.55 36.23 -3.08
C GLY A 66 -18.75 36.04 -1.78
N GLY A 67 -17.70 35.23 -1.82
CA GLY A 67 -16.89 34.89 -0.65
C GLY A 67 -15.97 36.04 -0.23
N ASN A 68 -15.79 36.18 1.08
CA ASN A 68 -15.05 37.28 1.71
C ASN A 68 -13.58 36.97 2.02
N LEU A 69 -13.03 35.88 1.46
CA LEU A 69 -11.63 35.53 1.69
C LEU A 69 -10.69 36.52 0.98
N THR A 70 -9.66 36.97 1.69
CA THR A 70 -8.59 37.78 1.12
C THR A 70 -7.61 36.91 0.31
N ASP A 71 -6.87 37.53 -0.61
CA ASP A 71 -5.85 36.81 -1.40
C ASP A 71 -4.78 36.15 -0.51
N ALA A 72 -4.40 36.82 0.59
CA ALA A 72 -3.47 36.28 1.58
C ALA A 72 -4.03 35.04 2.30
N GLN A 73 -5.33 35.05 2.65
CA GLN A 73 -5.99 33.89 3.25
C GLN A 73 -6.05 32.71 2.28
N ILE A 74 -6.37 32.95 1.01
CA ILE A 74 -6.40 31.89 -0.01
C ILE A 74 -5.02 31.29 -0.20
N ASP A 75 -3.98 32.11 -0.31
CA ASP A 75 -2.60 31.64 -0.48
C ASP A 75 -2.13 30.81 0.72
N GLN A 76 -2.48 31.24 1.93
CA GLN A 76 -2.21 30.50 3.15
C GLN A 76 -2.96 29.16 3.15
N THR A 77 -4.25 29.15 2.81
CA THR A 77 -5.04 27.92 2.73
C THR A 77 -4.44 26.95 1.71
N VAL A 78 -4.12 27.41 0.49
CA VAL A 78 -3.51 26.58 -0.55
C VAL A 78 -2.18 25.98 -0.07
N ASN A 79 -1.30 26.79 0.52
CA ASN A 79 -0.01 26.31 1.02
C ASN A 79 -0.20 25.27 2.14
N VAL A 80 -1.04 25.55 3.14
CA VAL A 80 -1.30 24.62 4.25
C VAL A 80 -1.90 23.32 3.72
N THR A 81 -2.86 23.38 2.80
CA THR A 81 -3.48 22.20 2.19
C THR A 81 -2.45 21.37 1.42
N ILE A 82 -1.61 21.99 0.59
CA ILE A 82 -0.59 21.28 -0.19
C ILE A 82 0.45 20.64 0.73
N ILE A 83 0.99 21.38 1.70
CA ILE A 83 1.99 20.86 2.66
C ILE A 83 1.41 19.67 3.43
N THR A 84 0.20 19.82 3.96
CA THR A 84 -0.48 18.75 4.71
C THR A 84 -0.69 17.51 3.83
N ALA A 85 -1.12 17.69 2.58
CA ALA A 85 -1.31 16.59 1.64
C ALA A 85 0.01 15.86 1.33
N VAL A 86 1.10 16.58 1.14
CA VAL A 86 2.44 15.99 0.90
C VAL A 86 2.90 15.19 2.12
N VAL A 87 2.76 15.74 3.32
CA VAL A 87 3.15 15.03 4.57
C VAL A 87 2.37 13.72 4.70
N ILE A 88 1.04 13.75 4.51
CA ILE A 88 0.20 12.56 4.55
C ILE A 88 0.63 11.54 3.49
N ALA A 89 0.87 11.99 2.26
CA ALA A 89 1.31 11.12 1.16
C ALA A 89 2.64 10.41 1.48
N VAL A 90 3.61 11.13 2.06
CA VAL A 90 4.89 10.56 2.49
C VAL A 90 4.71 9.52 3.60
N ILE A 91 3.85 9.79 4.59
CA ILE A 91 3.55 8.84 5.67
C ILE A 91 2.94 7.56 5.08
N ILE A 92 1.93 7.70 4.21
CA ILE A 92 1.27 6.56 3.56
C ILE A 92 2.28 5.76 2.73
N ALA A 93 3.13 6.44 1.95
CA ALA A 93 4.18 5.78 1.18
C ALA A 93 5.15 4.99 2.07
N GLY A 94 5.58 5.58 3.19
CA GLY A 94 6.42 4.90 4.18
C GLY A 94 5.76 3.65 4.76
N LEU A 95 4.46 3.72 5.07
CA LEU A 95 3.68 2.56 5.55
C LEU A 95 3.60 1.47 4.47
N TYR A 96 3.28 1.83 3.22
CA TYR A 96 3.24 0.87 2.12
C TYR A 96 4.58 0.17 1.92
N LEU A 97 5.69 0.92 1.93
CA LEU A 97 7.02 0.34 1.83
C LEU A 97 7.30 -0.62 2.99
N LEU A 98 7.07 -0.19 4.23
CA LEU A 98 7.29 -1.00 5.42
C LEU A 98 6.52 -2.32 5.37
N PHE A 99 5.23 -2.25 5.01
CA PHE A 99 4.39 -3.44 4.92
C PHE A 99 4.67 -4.29 3.69
N ALA A 100 5.10 -3.71 2.56
CA ALA A 100 5.58 -4.45 1.40
C ALA A 100 6.82 -5.28 1.76
N PHE A 101 7.79 -4.70 2.49
CA PHE A 101 8.94 -5.47 2.99
C PHE A 101 8.52 -6.59 3.96
N LYS A 102 7.54 -6.35 4.82
CA LYS A 102 6.99 -7.39 5.72
C LYS A 102 6.19 -8.47 4.97
N LEU A 103 5.52 -8.13 3.87
CA LEU A 103 4.87 -9.07 2.96
C LEU A 103 5.93 -9.96 2.30
N ARG A 104 7.03 -9.38 1.80
CA ARG A 104 8.17 -10.10 1.21
C ARG A 104 8.86 -11.01 2.22
N ALA A 105 8.81 -10.69 3.50
CA ALA A 105 9.30 -11.52 4.61
C ALA A 105 8.34 -12.68 4.99
N GLY A 106 7.26 -12.94 4.23
CA GLY A 106 6.37 -14.07 4.46
C GLY A 106 5.39 -13.91 5.63
N ARG A 107 5.13 -12.67 6.09
CA ARG A 107 4.21 -12.41 7.21
C ARG A 107 2.77 -12.22 6.72
N ASN A 108 1.88 -13.19 6.96
CA ASN A 108 0.47 -13.19 6.50
C ASN A 108 -0.32 -11.94 6.94
N TRP A 109 -0.03 -11.38 8.11
CA TRP A 109 -0.74 -10.20 8.64
C TRP A 109 -0.51 -8.93 7.81
N ALA A 110 0.60 -8.84 7.07
CA ALA A 110 0.88 -7.70 6.20
C ALA A 110 -0.21 -7.50 5.14
N ARG A 111 -0.87 -8.58 4.72
CA ARG A 111 -2.00 -8.52 3.77
C ARG A 111 -3.20 -7.79 4.35
N ILE A 112 -3.55 -8.08 5.60
CA ILE A 112 -4.68 -7.45 6.30
C ILE A 112 -4.41 -5.94 6.43
N VAL A 113 -3.18 -5.57 6.79
CA VAL A 113 -2.82 -4.15 6.92
C VAL A 113 -2.84 -3.45 5.56
N LEU A 114 -2.33 -4.07 4.51
CA LEU A 114 -2.36 -3.52 3.16
C LEU A 114 -3.79 -3.39 2.61
N THR A 115 -4.69 -4.32 2.94
CA THR A 115 -6.12 -4.17 2.63
C THR A 115 -6.77 -3.02 3.37
N VAL A 116 -6.47 -2.84 4.66
CA VAL A 116 -7.03 -1.73 5.44
C VAL A 116 -6.52 -0.41 4.90
N LEU A 117 -5.23 -0.30 4.55
CA LEU A 117 -4.67 0.89 3.90
C LEU A 117 -5.34 1.17 2.55
N ALA A 118 -5.53 0.15 1.70
CA ALA A 118 -6.20 0.31 0.42
C ALA A 118 -7.67 0.73 0.58
N ALA A 119 -8.39 0.14 1.55
CA ALA A 119 -9.78 0.48 1.84
C ALA A 119 -9.93 1.91 2.37
N LEU A 120 -9.03 2.36 3.25
CA LEU A 120 -8.97 3.74 3.73
C LEU A 120 -8.67 4.72 2.60
N GLN A 121 -7.79 4.35 1.67
CA GLN A 121 -7.47 5.16 0.51
C GLN A 121 -8.68 5.29 -0.43
N LEU A 122 -9.38 4.18 -0.69
CA LEU A 122 -10.62 4.17 -1.46
C LEU A 122 -11.69 5.06 -0.82
N LEU A 123 -11.89 4.92 0.50
CA LEU A 123 -12.84 5.72 1.26
C LEU A 123 -12.51 7.22 1.18
N SER A 124 -11.22 7.58 1.26
CA SER A 124 -10.77 8.97 1.15
C SER A 124 -11.13 9.59 -0.21
N VAL A 125 -11.01 8.82 -1.30
CA VAL A 125 -11.42 9.26 -2.65
C VAL A 125 -12.93 9.42 -2.74
N LEU A 126 -13.71 8.51 -2.13
CA LEU A 126 -15.18 8.56 -2.14
C LEU A 126 -15.76 9.75 -1.36
N ILE A 127 -15.10 10.18 -0.27
CA ILE A 127 -15.60 11.28 0.58
C ILE A 127 -15.24 12.67 0.01
N GLY A 128 -14.39 12.76 -1.02
CA GLY A 128 -14.20 14.04 -1.74
C GLY A 128 -12.77 14.36 -2.18
N GLN A 129 -11.79 13.49 -1.97
CA GLN A 129 -10.42 13.67 -2.50
C GLN A 129 -10.30 13.15 -3.93
N SER A 130 -11.19 13.59 -4.82
CA SER A 130 -11.32 13.13 -6.20
C SER A 130 -10.31 13.81 -7.13
N THR A 131 -9.05 13.38 -7.04
CA THR A 131 -7.99 13.76 -7.98
C THR A 131 -7.65 12.58 -8.90
N ILE A 132 -7.28 12.85 -10.16
CA ILE A 132 -6.83 11.81 -11.12
C ILE A 132 -5.70 10.95 -10.52
N GLY A 133 -4.75 11.55 -9.80
CA GLY A 133 -3.70 10.82 -9.08
C GLY A 133 -4.24 9.93 -7.95
N GLY A 134 -5.25 10.40 -7.21
CA GLY A 134 -5.95 9.62 -6.18
C GLY A 134 -6.65 8.39 -6.74
N TYR A 135 -7.33 8.51 -7.89
CA TYR A 135 -7.97 7.38 -8.57
C TYR A 135 -6.95 6.33 -9.03
N LEU A 136 -5.82 6.76 -9.62
CA LEU A 136 -4.76 5.85 -10.06
C LEU A 136 -4.08 5.13 -8.88
N ALA A 137 -3.85 5.84 -7.78
CA ALA A 137 -3.28 5.26 -6.56
C ALA A 137 -4.22 4.20 -5.94
N VAL A 138 -5.52 4.50 -5.87
CA VAL A 138 -6.54 3.55 -5.41
C VAL A 138 -6.62 2.34 -6.33
N LEU A 139 -6.58 2.53 -7.65
CA LEU A 139 -6.59 1.42 -8.60
C LEU A 139 -5.39 0.48 -8.38
N ALA A 140 -4.19 1.04 -8.22
CA ALA A 140 -2.98 0.28 -7.93
C ALA A 140 -3.04 -0.44 -6.57
N ALA A 141 -3.59 0.22 -5.55
CA ALA A 141 -3.80 -0.38 -4.23
C ALA A 141 -4.79 -1.56 -4.28
N VAL A 142 -5.89 -1.41 -5.02
CA VAL A 142 -6.88 -2.47 -5.25
C VAL A 142 -6.27 -3.66 -5.99
N VAL A 143 -5.48 -3.41 -7.04
CA VAL A 143 -4.75 -4.47 -7.76
C VAL A 143 -3.77 -5.21 -6.83
N GLY A 144 -3.01 -4.46 -6.01
CA GLY A 144 -2.11 -5.04 -5.01
C GLY A 144 -2.87 -5.91 -4.00
N VAL A 145 -4.02 -5.46 -3.53
CA VAL A 145 -4.92 -6.24 -2.66
C VAL A 145 -5.34 -7.53 -3.36
N VAL A 146 -5.92 -7.46 -4.56
CA VAL A 146 -6.42 -8.64 -5.27
C VAL A 146 -5.30 -9.67 -5.48
N LEU A 147 -4.12 -9.22 -5.94
CA LEU A 147 -2.95 -10.09 -6.12
C LEU A 147 -2.48 -10.72 -4.81
N SER A 148 -2.56 -9.99 -3.69
CA SER A 148 -2.20 -10.51 -2.38
C SER A 148 -3.13 -11.61 -1.89
N PHE A 149 -4.37 -11.71 -2.37
CA PHE A 149 -5.34 -12.74 -1.98
C PHE A 149 -5.47 -13.92 -2.98
N THR A 150 -4.71 -13.92 -4.07
CA THR A 150 -4.74 -15.01 -5.06
C THR A 150 -4.26 -16.36 -4.49
N GLY A 151 -4.77 -17.45 -5.06
CA GLY A 151 -4.50 -18.84 -4.62
C GLY A 151 -3.02 -19.21 -4.41
N PRO A 152 -2.08 -18.86 -5.31
CA PRO A 152 -0.66 -19.13 -5.13
C PRO A 152 -0.05 -18.39 -3.93
N SER A 153 -0.54 -17.17 -3.74
CA SER A 153 -0.22 -16.31 -2.62
C SER A 153 -0.65 -17.02 -1.32
N ASN A 154 -1.92 -17.46 -1.20
CA ASN A 154 -2.41 -18.19 -0.02
C ASN A 154 -1.65 -19.49 0.29
N ALA A 155 -1.22 -20.24 -0.73
CA ALA A 155 -0.42 -21.45 -0.55
C ALA A 155 0.96 -21.19 0.08
N TYR A 156 1.63 -20.10 -0.32
CA TYR A 156 2.93 -19.70 0.25
C TYR A 156 2.83 -19.34 1.73
N PHE A 157 1.80 -18.60 2.10
CA PHE A 157 1.57 -18.17 3.47
C PHE A 157 0.99 -19.29 4.36
N ALA A 158 0.36 -20.32 3.78
CA ALA A 158 0.04 -21.56 4.47
C ALA A 158 1.30 -22.39 4.76
N ALA A 159 2.21 -22.50 3.79
CA ALA A 159 3.49 -23.21 3.97
C ALA A 159 4.40 -22.53 5.03
N ALA A 160 4.44 -21.19 5.05
CA ALA A 160 5.19 -20.44 6.07
C ALA A 160 4.60 -20.59 7.50
N LYS A 161 3.33 -20.98 7.63
CA LYS A 161 2.67 -21.25 8.91
C LYS A 161 3.00 -22.65 9.45
N VAL A 162 3.33 -23.59 8.57
CA VAL A 162 3.67 -24.99 8.92
C VAL A 162 5.13 -25.13 9.38
N GLN A 163 6.02 -24.19 9.02
CA GLN A 163 7.42 -24.15 9.47
C GLN A 163 7.65 -23.45 10.83
N ARG A 164 6.59 -22.99 11.50
CA ARG A 164 6.64 -22.44 12.87
C ARG A 164 6.07 -23.42 13.86
#